data_AF-A0A1G7E8D7-F1
#
_entry.id   AF-A0A1G7E8D7-F1
#
_cell.length_a   1.000
_cell.length_b   1.000
_cell.length_c   1.000
_cell.angle_alpha   90.00
_cell.angle_beta   90.00
_cell.angle_gamma   90.00
#
_symmetry.space_group_name_H-M   'P 1'
#
loop_
_entity.id
_entity.type
_entity.pdbx_description
1 polymer ?
#
loop_
_entity_poly.entity_id
_entity_poly.type
_entity_poly.pdbx_seq_one_letter_code
_entity_poly.pdbx_strand_id
1 'polypeptide(L)' 'MSLKGTIIGLVACVLVWLFGYWREKKHEMGTVSLIPPFYIQFLGIVGFFVFAAHLFSITTGIDWTPPFQR' A
#
# COMPACT_ATOMS: atom_id res chain seq x y z
N MET A 1 14.38 -5.67 -5.83
CA MET A 1 13.16 -6.28 -6.42
C MET A 1 13.13 -6.01 -7.92
N SER A 2 12.59 -6.91 -8.74
CA SER A 2 12.45 -6.63 -10.18
C SER A 2 11.33 -5.61 -10.44
N LEU A 3 11.41 -4.87 -11.55
CA LEU A 3 10.37 -3.93 -11.99
C LEU A 3 8.99 -4.62 -12.05
N LYS A 4 8.95 -5.87 -12.57
CA LYS A 4 7.75 -6.71 -12.62
C LYS A 4 7.16 -6.96 -11.23
N GLY A 5 8.01 -7.27 -10.24
CA GLY A 5 7.57 -7.47 -8.85
C GLY A 5 7.01 -6.20 -8.22
N THR A 6 7.57 -5.03 -8.56
CA THR A 6 7.09 -3.74 -8.08
C THR A 6 5.69 -3.41 -8.63
N ILE A 7 5.45 -3.68 -9.91
CA ILE A 7 4.14 -3.49 -10.55
C ILE A 7 3.10 -4.44 -9.94
N ILE A 8 3.44 -5.72 -9.76
CA ILE A 8 2.55 -6.69 -9.10
C ILE A 8 2.20 -6.23 -7.67
N GLY A 9 3.19 -5.71 -6.93
CA GLY A 9 2.98 -5.16 -5.59
C GLY A 9 2.02 -3.96 -5.58
N LEU A 10 2.15 -3.02 -6.54
CA LEU A 10 1.23 -1.90 -6.68
C LEU A 10 -0.21 -2.37 -6.94
N VAL A 11 -0.39 -3.32 -7.86
CA VAL A 11 -1.72 -3.88 -8.16
C VAL A 11 -2.30 -4.57 -6.93
N ALA A 12 -1.49 -5.35 -6.20
CA ALA A 12 -1.93 -6.01 -4.96
C ALA A 12 -2.38 -5.00 -3.90
N CYS A 13 -1.67 -3.87 -3.74
CA CYS A 13 -2.06 -2.81 -2.81
C CYS A 13 -3.42 -2.19 -3.16
N VAL A 14 -3.68 -1.95 -4.45
CA VAL A 14 -4.98 -1.46 -4.94
C VAL A 14 -6.09 -2.48 -4.67
N LEU A 15 -5.83 -3.77 -4.90
CA LEU A 15 -6.80 -4.84 -4.60
C LEU A 15 -7.12 -4.94 -3.11
N VAL A 16 -6.11 -4.81 -2.23
CA VAL A 16 -6.31 -4.79 -0.77
C VAL A 16 -7.15 -3.58 -0.35
N TRP A 17 -6.86 -2.42 -0.93
CA TRP A 17 -7.64 -1.20 -0.67
C TRP A 17 -9.10 -1.35 -1.12
N LEU A 18 -9.32 -1.83 -2.35
CA LEU A 18 -10.66 -2.12 -2.89
C LEU A 18 -11.42 -3.14 -2.04
N PHE A 19 -10.74 -4.17 -1.54
CA PHE A 19 -11.33 -5.14 -0.63
C PHE A 19 -11.77 -4.50 0.69
N GLY A 20 -10.93 -3.62 1.26
CA GLY A 20 -11.29 -2.83 2.44
C GLY A 20 -12.50 -1.93 2.20
N TYR A 21 -12.58 -1.29 1.04
CA TYR A 21 -13.72 -0.44 0.64
C TYR A 21 -15.01 -1.26 0.45
N TRP A 22 -14.92 -2.41 -0.21
CA TRP A 22 -16.07 -3.30 -0.38
C TRP A 22 -16.59 -3.81 0.98
N ARG A 23 -15.69 -4.16 1.89
CA ARG A 23 -16.04 -4.62 3.25
C ARG A 23 -16.68 -3.52 4.08
N GLU A 24 -16.21 -2.28 3.96
CA GLU A 24 -16.83 -1.11 4.58
C GLU A 24 -18.28 -0.94 4.11
N LYS A 25 -18.52 -1.04 2.79
CA LYS A 25 -19.87 -0.92 2.23
C LYS A 25 -20.83 -2.04 2.68
N LYS A 26 -20.30 -3.20 3.05
CA LYS A 26 -21.05 -4.35 3.57
C LYS A 26 -21.20 -4.33 5.10
N HIS A 27 -20.60 -3.36 5.78
CA HIS A 27 -20.63 -3.31 7.23
C HIS A 27 -21.96 -2.76 7.73
N GLU A 28 -22.65 -3.53 8.57
CA GLU A 28 -23.88 -3.09 9.23
C GLU A 28 -23.54 -2.20 10.44
N MET A 29 -24.27 -1.08 10.61
CA MET A 29 -24.07 -0.18 11.74
C MET A 29 -24.50 -0.87 13.04
N GLY A 30 -23.65 -0.82 14.07
CA GLY A 30 -23.95 -1.41 15.40
C GLY A 30 -23.20 -2.71 15.70
N THR A 31 -22.48 -3.29 14.73
CA THR A 31 -21.54 -4.39 14.98
C THR A 31 -20.12 -3.84 15.17
N VAL A 32 -19.45 -4.23 16.25
CA VAL A 32 -18.03 -3.86 16.45
C VAL A 32 -17.18 -4.91 15.77
N SER A 33 -16.63 -4.58 14.60
CA SER A 33 -15.68 -5.47 13.91
C SER A 33 -14.37 -5.56 14.68
N LEU A 34 -13.86 -6.78 14.86
CA LEU A 34 -12.53 -7.04 15.43
C LEU A 34 -11.41 -6.33 14.64
N ILE A 35 -11.57 -6.26 13.31
CA ILE A 35 -10.68 -5.51 12.41
C ILE A 35 -11.55 -4.51 11.64
N PRO A 36 -11.53 -3.23 12.01
CA PRO A 36 -12.20 -2.18 11.27
C PRO A 36 -11.77 -2.16 9.79
N PRO A 37 -12.69 -2.04 8.82
CA PRO A 37 -12.38 -1.98 7.39
C PRO A 37 -11.35 -0.90 7.04
N PHE A 38 -11.36 0.21 7.78
CA PHE A 38 -10.39 1.30 7.65
C PHE A 38 -8.93 0.82 7.78
N TYR A 39 -8.62 -0.11 8.69
CA TYR A 39 -7.24 -0.60 8.83
C TYR A 39 -6.75 -1.37 7.59
N ILE A 40 -7.65 -2.09 6.92
CA ILE A 40 -7.35 -2.81 5.69
C ILE A 40 -7.05 -1.81 4.56
N GLN A 41 -7.87 -0.76 4.45
CA GLN A 41 -7.64 0.31 3.48
C GLN A 41 -6.32 1.04 3.74
N PHE A 42 -6.03 1.35 5.00
CA PHE A 42 -4.79 1.99 5.42
C PHE A 42 -3.57 1.16 5.03
N LEU A 43 -3.62 -0.16 5.24
CA LEU A 43 -2.54 -1.09 4.87
C LEU A 43 -2.28 -1.07 3.35
N GLY A 44 -3.35 -1.07 2.55
CA GLY A 44 -3.27 -0.92 1.09
C GLY A 44 -2.62 0.40 0.66
N ILE A 45 -3.00 1.52 1.28
CA ILE A 45 -2.45 2.85 0.97
C ILE A 45 -0.97 2.94 1.36
N VAL A 46 -0.60 2.52 2.57
CA VAL A 46 0.79 2.55 3.03
C VAL A 46 1.67 1.69 2.13
N GLY A 47 1.23 0.48 1.80
CA GLY A 47 1.91 -0.38 0.84
C GLY A 47 2.09 0.30 -0.51
N PHE A 48 1.03 0.91 -1.05
CA PHE A 48 1.08 1.61 -2.33
C PHE A 48 2.15 2.70 -2.36
N PHE A 49 2.25 3.53 -1.32
CA PHE A 49 3.28 4.57 -1.24
C PHE A 49 4.70 4.00 -1.21
N VAL A 50 4.93 2.90 -0.48
CA VAL A 50 6.24 2.24 -0.44
C VAL A 50 6.62 1.72 -1.81
N PHE A 51 5.71 1.01 -2.49
CA PHE A 51 5.96 0.50 -3.83
C PHE A 51 6.10 1.60 -4.89
N ALA A 52 5.36 2.71 -4.75
CA ALA A 52 5.47 3.87 -5.63
C ALA A 52 6.82 4.58 -5.45
N ALA A 53 7.28 4.75 -4.21
CA ALA A 53 8.61 5.29 -3.91
C ALA A 53 9.72 4.39 -4.47
N HIS A 54 9.59 3.07 -4.31
CA HIS A 54 10.52 2.10 -4.90
C HIS A 54 10.53 2.16 -6.44
N LEU A 55 9.35 2.29 -7.07
CA LEU A 55 9.26 2.47 -8.52
C LEU A 55 9.95 3.77 -8.96
N PHE A 56 9.73 4.87 -8.24
CA PHE A 56 10.36 6.15 -8.51
C PHE A 56 11.89 6.09 -8.38
N SER A 57 12.40 5.41 -7.36
CA SER A 57 13.84 5.18 -7.20
C SER A 57 14.42 4.39 -8.38
N ILE A 58 13.75 3.31 -8.83
CA ILE A 58 14.19 2.55 -10.00
C ILE A 58 14.18 3.40 -11.29
N THR A 59 13.14 4.22 -11.49
CA THR A 59 13.00 4.99 -12.75
C THR A 59 13.90 6.22 -12.81
N THR A 60 14.15 6.86 -11.68
CA THR A 60 14.99 8.08 -11.62
C THR A 60 16.45 7.80 -11.35
N GLY A 61 16.79 6.59 -10.84
CA GLY A 61 18.14 6.26 -10.38
C GLY A 61 18.58 7.07 -9.16
N ILE A 62 17.64 7.76 -8.50
CA ILE A 62 17.91 8.48 -7.26
C ILE A 62 17.94 7.46 -6.13
N ASP A 63 19.14 7.12 -5.68
CA ASP A 63 19.36 6.37 -4.45
C ASP A 63 19.36 7.33 -3.27
N TRP A 64 18.49 7.05 -2.29
CA TRP A 64 18.47 7.80 -1.05
C TRP A 64 19.74 7.49 -0.25
N THR A 65 20.61 8.48 -0.10
CA THR A 65 21.80 8.40 0.75
C THR A 65 21.48 9.01 2.12
N PRO A 66 21.54 8.22 3.21
CA PRO A 66 21.30 8.74 4.54
C PRO A 66 22.32 9.83 4.92
N PRO A 67 21.90 10.90 5.62
CA PRO A 67 22.79 12.02 5.96
C PRO A 67 23.92 11.67 6.95
N PHE A 68 23.85 10.51 7.60
CA PHE A 68 24.82 10.02 8.59
C PHE A 68 25.90 9.08 8.02
N GLN A 69 25.94 8.89 6.70
CA GLN A 69 26.99 8.13 5.99
C GLN A 69 27.98 9.01 5.21
N ARG A 70 28.12 10.30 5.59
CA ARG A 70 29.14 11.20 5.01
C ARG A 70 30.46 11.13 5.78
#